data_AF-A0A355WGC2-F1
#
_entry.id   AF-A0A355WGC2-F1
#
_cell.length_a   1.000
_cell.length_b   1.000
_cell.length_c   1.000
_cell.angle_alpha   90.00
_cell.angle_beta   90.00
_cell.angle_gamma   90.00
#
_symmetry.space_group_name_H-M   'P 1'
#
loop_
_entity.id
_entity.type
_entity.pdbx_description
1 polymer ?
#
loop_
_entity_poly.entity_id
_entity_poly.type
_entity_poly.pdbx_seq_one_letter_code
_entity_poly.pdbx_strand_id
1 'polypeptide(L)'
;AFTSKDMSLLEINPLVVTKSNEILVLDAKVSFDENALFRHPDLMAYRDETEEDAKEIEASKHGLAYIALEGQIGCMVNGAG
;
A
#
# COMPACT_ATOMS: atom_id res chain seq x y z
N ALA A 1 -4.95 -1.03 15.85
CA ALA A 1 -4.50 -0.41 14.59
C ALA A 1 -4.37 -1.48 13.51
N PHE A 2 -3.35 -2.35 13.56
CA PHE A 2 -3.07 -3.35 12.52
C PHE A 2 -4.30 -4.18 12.08
N THR A 3 -4.88 -4.94 12.99
CA THR A 3 -6.04 -5.81 12.70
C THR A 3 -7.30 -5.02 12.38
N SER A 4 -7.59 -3.97 13.15
CA SER A 4 -8.80 -3.15 13.01
C SER A 4 -8.88 -2.37 11.69
N LYS A 5 -7.74 -2.12 11.05
CA LYS A 5 -7.63 -1.35 9.81
C LYS A 5 -7.17 -2.20 8.62
N ASP A 6 -7.16 -3.53 8.78
CA ASP A 6 -6.74 -4.47 7.74
C ASP A 6 -5.39 -4.09 7.13
N MET A 7 -4.42 -3.78 7.99
CA MET A 7 -3.05 -3.52 7.56
C MET A 7 -2.41 -4.85 7.12
N SER A 8 -1.73 -4.83 5.96
CA SER A 8 -0.86 -5.92 5.51
C SER A 8 0.57 -5.73 6.03
N LEU A 9 0.97 -4.49 6.32
CA LEU A 9 2.26 -4.13 6.93
C LEU A 9 2.08 -2.96 7.90
N LEU A 10 2.71 -3.05 9.06
CA LEU A 10 2.95 -1.93 9.97
C LEU A 10 4.39 -2.05 10.46
N GLU A 11 5.29 -1.28 9.85
CA GLU A 11 6.69 -1.21 10.19
C GLU A 11 6.95 0.11 10.92
N ILE A 12 7.60 0.06 12.08
CA ILE A 12 8.07 1.24 12.80
C ILE A 12 9.59 1.22 12.74
N ASN A 13 10.18 2.19 12.04
CA ASN A 13 11.63 2.23 11.87
C ASN A 13 12.14 3.67 11.62
N PRO A 14 12.75 4.34 12.61
CA PRO A 14 13.12 3.81 13.92
C PRO A 14 12.02 3.97 14.99
N LEU A 15 11.94 2.99 15.90
CA LEU A 15 11.31 3.15 17.21
C LEU A 15 12.37 3.70 18.18
N VAL A 16 12.18 4.91 18.68
CA VAL A 16 13.23 5.62 19.45
C VAL A 16 12.88 5.72 20.93
N VAL A 17 13.92 5.75 21.77
CA VAL A 17 13.82 6.09 23.18
C VAL A 17 14.39 7.50 23.37
N THR A 18 13.60 8.41 23.93
CA THR A 18 13.98 9.80 24.15
C THR A 18 14.90 9.92 25.37
N LYS A 19 15.51 11.10 25.56
CA LYS A 19 16.30 11.40 26.76
C LYS A 19 15.48 11.41 28.06
N SER A 20 14.16 11.64 27.96
CA SER A 20 13.19 11.50 29.06
C SER A 20 12.77 10.05 29.32
N ASN A 21 13.37 9.07 28.63
CA ASN A 21 13.05 7.65 28.70
C ASN A 21 11.62 7.32 28.23
N GLU A 22 11.12 8.06 27.24
CA GLU A 22 9.84 7.82 26.59
C GLU A 22 10.05 7.10 25.25
N ILE A 23 9.10 6.26 24.85
CA ILE A 23 9.12 5.58 23.55
C ILE A 23 8.35 6.43 22.54
N LEU A 24 8.96 6.70 21.39
CA LEU A 24 8.36 7.44 20.29
C LEU A 24 8.48 6.65 18.97
N VAL A 25 7.40 6.66 18.20
CA VAL A 25 7.40 6.26 16.79
C VAL A 25 7.94 7.46 15.99
N LEU A 26 9.21 7.42 15.59
CA LEU A 26 9.80 8.52 14.83
C LEU A 26 9.39 8.46 13.35
N ASP A 27 9.28 7.24 12.82
CA ASP A 27 8.82 6.98 11.46
C ASP A 27 8.08 5.65 11.39
N ALA A 28 7.14 5.53 10.44
CA ALA A 28 6.37 4.33 10.21
C ALA A 28 5.98 4.17 8.75
N LYS A 29 6.10 2.94 8.24
CA LYS A 29 5.58 2.51 6.95
C LYS A 29 4.38 1.61 7.16
N VAL A 30 3.27 1.94 6.50
CA VAL A 30 2.02 1.21 6.61
C VAL A 30 1.56 0.80 5.22
N SER A 31 1.14 -0.45 5.08
CA SER A 31 0.46 -0.95 3.88
C SER A 31 -0.85 -1.59 4.30
N PHE A 32 -1.87 -1.47 3.46
CA PHE A 32 -3.21 -2.01 3.71
C PHE A 32 -3.50 -3.18 2.78
N ASP A 33 -4.40 -4.07 3.18
CA ASP A 33 -4.95 -5.09 2.28
C ASP A 33 -5.95 -4.44 1.32
N GLU A 34 -5.62 -4.41 0.03
CA GLU A 34 -6.46 -3.84 -1.02
C GLU A 34 -7.85 -4.48 -1.07
N ASN A 35 -7.96 -5.78 -0.74
CA ASN A 35 -9.23 -6.49 -0.72
C ASN A 35 -10.17 -6.01 0.41
N ALA A 36 -9.65 -5.32 1.42
CA ALA A 36 -10.40 -4.79 2.54
C ALA A 36 -10.71 -3.29 2.43
N LEU A 37 -10.15 -2.57 1.45
CA LEU A 37 -10.31 -1.11 1.34
C LEU A 37 -11.76 -0.66 1.17
N PHE A 38 -12.63 -1.51 0.59
CA PHE A 38 -14.06 -1.20 0.41
C PHE A 38 -14.80 -0.90 1.73
N ARG A 39 -14.29 -1.40 2.87
CA ARG A 39 -14.87 -1.17 4.21
C ARG A 39 -14.15 -0.08 5.02
N HIS A 40 -13.16 0.60 4.45
CA HIS A 40 -12.38 1.68 5.10
C HIS A 40 -12.36 2.97 4.26
N PRO A 41 -13.50 3.66 4.10
CA PRO A 41 -13.57 4.89 3.30
C PRO A 41 -12.71 6.02 3.88
N ASP A 42 -12.41 5.99 5.18
CA ASP A 42 -11.53 6.95 5.84
C ASP A 42 -10.06 6.77 5.45
N LEU A 43 -9.62 5.55 5.13
CA LEU A 43 -8.27 5.31 4.62
C LEU A 43 -8.12 5.77 3.17
N MET A 44 -9.17 5.58 2.36
CA MET A 44 -9.17 6.02 0.96
C MET A 44 -9.01 7.55 0.82
N ALA A 45 -9.38 8.32 1.85
CA ALA A 45 -9.18 9.77 1.88
C ALA A 45 -7.69 10.18 1.95
N TYR A 46 -6.80 9.25 2.31
CA TYR A 46 -5.35 9.47 2.37
C TYR A 46 -4.60 8.89 1.17
N ARG A 47 -5.29 8.31 0.19
CA ARG A 47 -4.65 7.80 -1.03
C ARG A 47 -4.08 8.96 -1.83
N ASP A 48 -2.78 8.89 -2.09
CA ASP A 48 -2.07 9.83 -2.96
C ASP A 48 -1.65 9.13 -4.24
N GLU A 49 -2.42 9.34 -5.32
CA GLU A 49 -2.15 8.73 -6.63
C GLU A 49 -0.83 9.22 -7.25
N THR A 50 -0.21 10.30 -6.73
CA THR A 50 1.08 10.78 -7.25
C THR A 50 2.26 9.92 -6.84
N GLU A 51 2.09 9.07 -5.82
CA GLU A 51 3.08 8.10 -5.34
C GLU A 51 2.86 6.68 -5.92
N GLU A 52 1.90 6.53 -6.83
CA GLU A 52 1.55 5.25 -7.47
C GLU A 52 1.94 5.24 -8.97
N ASP A 53 2.14 4.06 -9.57
CA ASP A 53 2.42 3.96 -11.00
C ASP A 53 1.14 4.27 -11.82
N ALA A 54 1.23 5.24 -12.72
CA ALA A 54 0.09 5.68 -13.54
C ALA A 54 -0.54 4.55 -14.37
N LYS A 55 0.22 3.52 -14.76
CA LYS A 55 -0.29 2.36 -15.52
C LYS A 55 -1.06 1.41 -14.62
N GLU A 56 -0.61 1.21 -13.39
CA GLU A 56 -1.33 0.40 -12.40
C GLU A 56 -2.65 1.06 -12.01
N ILE A 57 -2.64 2.39 -11.79
CA ILE A 57 -3.86 3.18 -11.57
C ILE A 57 -4.84 2.99 -12.73
N GLU A 58 -4.40 3.18 -13.98
CA GLU A 58 -5.28 3.06 -15.13
C GLU A 58 -5.82 1.62 -15.30
N ALA A 59 -4.97 0.61 -15.13
CA ALA A 59 -5.39 -0.79 -15.19
C ALA A 59 -6.45 -1.12 -14.13
N SER A 60 -6.29 -0.61 -12.90
CA SER A 60 -7.22 -0.86 -11.80
C SER A 60 -8.64 -0.36 -12.10
N LYS A 61 -8.79 0.75 -12.83
CA LYS A 61 -10.11 1.31 -13.23
C LYS A 61 -10.89 0.36 -14.14
N HIS A 62 -10.19 -0.51 -14.86
CA HIS A 62 -10.77 -1.51 -15.75
C HIS A 62 -10.80 -2.91 -15.12
N GLY A 63 -10.45 -3.04 -13.83
CA GLY A 63 -10.39 -4.33 -13.13
C GLY A 63 -9.25 -5.23 -13.61
N LEU A 64 -8.17 -4.65 -14.13
CA LEU A 64 -6.98 -5.37 -14.59
C LEU A 64 -5.90 -5.32 -13.52
N ALA A 65 -5.27 -6.47 -13.24
CA ALA A 65 -4.03 -6.52 -12.49
C ALA A 65 -2.86 -6.26 -13.46
N TYR A 66 -2.12 -5.17 -13.24
CA TYR A 66 -0.96 -4.78 -14.04
C TYR A 66 0.27 -4.73 -13.15
N ILE A 67 1.39 -5.22 -13.66
CA ILE A 67 2.70 -5.13 -13.00
C ILE A 67 3.70 -4.66 -14.05
N ALA A 68 4.35 -3.53 -13.78
CA ALA A 68 5.41 -3.05 -14.65
C ALA A 68 6.67 -3.91 -14.47
N LEU A 69 7.15 -4.49 -15.58
CA LEU A 69 8.43 -5.19 -15.64
C LEU A 69 9.34 -4.49 -16.65
N GLU A 70 10.65 -4.57 -16.42
CA GLU A 70 11.64 -4.11 -17.39
C GLU A 70 11.70 -5.08 -18.58
N GLY A 71 11.49 -4.56 -19.79
CA GLY A 71 11.51 -5.37 -21.01
C GLY A 71 10.88 -4.68 -22.22
N GLN A 72 10.80 -5.42 -23.32
CA GLN A 72 10.22 -4.94 -24.59
C GLN A 72 8.99 -5.75 -25.04
N ILE A 73 8.62 -6.79 -24.30
CA ILE A 73 7.50 -7.70 -24.62
C ILE A 73 6.46 -7.59 -23.52
N GLY A 74 5.22 -7.24 -23.88
CA GLY A 74 4.07 -7.28 -22.97
C GLY A 74 3.40 -8.65 -22.99
N CYS A 75 2.93 -9.10 -21.83
CA CYS A 75 2.16 -10.34 -21.67
C CYS A 75 0.74 -10.01 -21.20
N MET A 76 -0.27 -10.63 -21.82
CA MET A 76 -1.66 -10.55 -21.39
C MET A 76 -2.22 -11.96 -21.31
N VAL A 77 -2.68 -12.34 -20.11
CA VAL A 77 -3.14 -13.70 -19.79
C VAL A 77 -4.47 -13.63 -19.05
N ASN A 78 -5.28 -14.68 -19.15
CA ASN A 78 -6.56 -14.82 -18.46
C ASN A 78 -6.41 -15.66 -17.18
N GLY A 79 -5.56 -15.20 -16.27
CA GLY A 79 -5.28 -15.86 -14.99
C GLY A 79 -3.91 -15.44 -14.46
N ALA A 80 -3.75 -15.36 -13.15
CA ALA A 80 -2.48 -14.98 -12.53
C ALA A 80 -1.42 -16.12 -12.53
N GLY A 81 -1.84 -17.34 -12.90
CA GLY A 81 -1.01 -18.56 -12.87
C GLY A 81 -0.49 -18.99 -14.22
#